data_AF-Q6V8N9-F1
#
_entry.id   AF-Q6V8N9-F1
#
_cell.length_a   1.000
_cell.length_b   1.000
_cell.length_c   1.000
_cell.angle_alpha   90.00
_cell.angle_beta   90.00
_cell.angle_gamma   90.00
#
_symmetry.space_group_name_H-M   'P 1'
#
loop_
_entity.id
_entity.type
_entity.pdbx_description
1 polymer ?
#
loop_
_entity_poly.entity_id
_entity_poly.type
_entity_poly.pdbx_seq_one_letter_code
_entity_poly.pdbx_strand_id
1 'polypeptide(L)' 'PDMEVVGISGNFCSDKKAAAVNWIEGRGKSVTCEAVIKEEVVRKVLKTDVDSLVK' A
#
# COMPACT_ATOMS: atom_id res chain seq x y z
N PRO A 1 -25.22 20.58 -27.64
CA PRO A 1 -24.19 19.75 -26.98
C PRO A 1 -24.91 18.63 -26.23
N ASP A 2 -24.54 17.38 -26.49
CA ASP A 2 -25.39 16.21 -26.14
C ASP A 2 -24.85 15.41 -24.94
N MET A 3 -23.81 15.91 -24.26
CA MET A 3 -23.20 15.25 -23.10
C MET A 3 -23.97 15.54 -21.82
N GLU A 4 -24.28 14.49 -21.05
CA GLU A 4 -24.91 14.56 -19.72
C GLU A 4 -23.92 14.22 -18.61
N VAL A 5 -23.91 15.01 -17.53
CA VAL A 5 -23.07 14.76 -16.34
C VAL A 5 -23.91 14.09 -15.27
N VAL A 6 -23.78 12.77 -15.14
CA VAL A 6 -24.54 11.96 -14.17
C VAL A 6 -24.05 12.14 -12.73
N GLY A 7 -22.77 12.45 -12.53
CA GLY A 7 -22.22 12.71 -11.21
C GLY A 7 -20.76 13.14 -11.24
N ILE A 8 -20.34 13.84 -10.18
CA ILE A 8 -18.95 14.32 -10.04
C ILE A 8 -17.94 13.19 -9.78
N SER A 9 -18.41 12.04 -9.30
CA SER A 9 -17.58 10.88 -8.99
C SER A 9 -18.26 9.60 -9.46
N GLY A 10 -17.70 9.00 -10.51
CA GLY A 10 -18.08 7.67 -10.99
C GLY A 10 -17.34 6.53 -10.29
N ASN A 11 -16.79 6.77 -9.08
CA ASN A 11 -15.88 5.84 -8.38
C ASN A 11 -14.57 5.52 -9.11
N PHE A 12 -14.24 6.21 -10.21
CA PHE A 12 -12.96 6.00 -10.88
C PHE A 12 -11.78 6.52 -10.05
N CYS A 13 -11.98 7.60 -9.28
CA CYS A 13 -11.06 8.00 -8.22
C CYS A 13 -10.91 6.97 -7.09
N SER A 14 -11.87 6.03 -7.00
CA SER A 14 -12.05 5.02 -5.97
C SER A 14 -11.74 5.55 -4.56
N ASP A 15 -12.44 6.62 -4.15
CA ASP A 15 -12.38 7.08 -2.77
C ASP A 15 -13.07 6.09 -1.83
N LYS A 16 -12.36 5.69 -0.76
CA LYS A 16 -12.88 4.81 0.31
C LYS A 16 -13.38 3.44 -0.18
N LYS A 17 -12.92 2.97 -1.35
CA LYS A 17 -13.23 1.66 -1.93
C LYS A 17 -11.93 0.98 -2.38
N ALA A 18 -11.85 -0.34 -2.24
CA ALA A 18 -10.74 -1.12 -2.77
C ALA A 18 -10.78 -1.10 -4.31
N ALA A 19 -9.67 -0.74 -4.96
CA ALA A 19 -9.59 -0.69 -6.42
C ALA A 19 -8.16 -0.88 -6.94
N ALA A 20 -8.01 -1.67 -8.00
CA ALA A 20 -6.73 -1.93 -8.63
C ALA A 20 -6.05 -0.66 -9.18
N VAL A 21 -6.83 0.32 -9.65
CA VAL A 21 -6.30 1.60 -10.16
C VAL A 21 -5.53 2.37 -9.08
N ASN A 22 -6.00 2.36 -7.83
CA ASN A 22 -5.31 3.03 -6.72
C ASN A 22 -3.99 2.33 -6.36
N TRP A 23 -3.91 1.02 -6.58
CA TRP A 23 -2.71 0.22 -6.31
C TRP A 23 -1.63 0.42 -7.39
N ILE A 24 -2.05 0.45 -8.66
CA ILE A 24 -1.13 0.52 -9.82
C ILE A 24 -0.68 1.96 -10.07
N GLU A 25 -1.61 2.91 -10.12
CA GLU A 25 -1.32 4.31 -10.48
C GLU A 25 -0.99 5.18 -9.24
N GLY A 26 -1.22 4.63 -8.04
CA GLY A 26 -1.14 5.38 -6.79
C GLY A 26 -2.32 6.33 -6.58
N ARG A 27 -2.48 6.80 -5.34
CA ARG A 27 -3.49 7.80 -4.96
C ARG A 27 -3.00 8.65 -3.80
N GLY A 28 -2.89 9.96 -3.99
CA GLY A 28 -2.34 10.86 -2.97
C GLY A 28 -0.82 10.80 -2.93
N LYS A 29 -0.22 10.21 -1.88
CA LYS A 29 1.24 10.08 -1.74
C LYS A 29 1.66 8.61 -1.82
N SER A 30 2.49 8.28 -2.80
CA SER A 30 3.17 6.98 -2.89
C SER A 30 4.51 7.07 -2.17
N VAL A 31 4.79 6.14 -1.26
CA VAL A 31 5.96 6.18 -0.36
C VAL A 31 6.60 4.80 -0.25
N THR A 32 7.92 4.75 -0.09
CA THR A 32 8.70 3.53 0.21
C THR A 32 9.65 3.78 1.39
N CYS A 33 10.02 2.73 2.13
CA CYS A 33 10.94 2.79 3.28
C CYS A 33 11.71 1.46 3.44
N GLU A 34 12.95 1.54 3.92
CA GLU A 34 13.82 0.39 4.15
C GLU A 34 14.66 0.55 5.44
N ALA A 35 15.07 -0.58 6.02
CA ALA A 35 15.96 -0.64 7.17
C ALA A 35 16.70 -1.98 7.22
N VAL A 36 17.92 -1.99 7.80
CA VAL A 36 18.70 -3.21 8.05
C VAL A 36 18.62 -3.57 9.54
N ILE A 37 18.08 -4.74 9.85
CA ILE A 37 17.95 -5.24 11.23
C ILE A 37 19.02 -6.30 11.49
N LYS A 38 19.86 -6.09 12.51
CA LYS A 38 20.91 -7.04 12.90
C LYS A 38 20.32 -8.32 13.50
N GLU A 39 20.96 -9.46 13.27
CA GLU A 39 20.52 -10.77 13.80
C GLU A 39 20.24 -10.75 15.30
N GLU A 40 21.13 -10.11 16.07
CA GLU A 40 20.97 -9.97 17.52
C GLU A 40 19.63 -9.30 17.89
N VAL A 41 19.22 -8.27 17.15
CA VAL A 41 17.96 -7.56 17.38
C VAL A 41 16.77 -8.46 17.02
N VAL A 42 16.86 -9.21 15.92
CA VAL A 42 15.82 -10.18 15.54
C VAL A 42 15.62 -11.21 16.66
N ARG A 43 16.71 -11.79 17.18
CA ARG A 43 16.64 -12.79 18.25
C ARG A 43 16.21 -12.21 19.59
N LYS A 44 16.83 -11.10 20.02
CA LYS A 44 16.60 -10.54 21.35
C LYS A 44 15.33 -9.73 21.47
N VAL A 45 14.89 -9.04 20.42
CA VAL A 45 13.72 -8.16 20.46
C VAL A 45 12.52 -8.83 19.81
N LEU A 46 12.66 -9.30 18.56
CA LEU A 46 11.54 -9.90 17.80
C LEU A 46 11.25 -11.36 18.19
N LYS A 47 12.15 -11.99 18.96
CA LYS A 47 12.02 -13.36 19.49
C LYS A 47 11.84 -14.42 18.41
N THR A 48 12.44 -14.18 17.25
CA THR A 48 12.45 -15.09 16.09
C THR A 48 13.85 -15.16 15.48
N ASP A 49 14.01 -15.88 14.38
CA ASP A 49 15.18 -15.85 13.52
C ASP A 49 14.82 -15.31 12.12
N VAL A 50 15.84 -15.03 11.31
CA VAL A 50 15.65 -14.42 9.99
C VAL A 50 14.92 -15.35 9.01
N ASP A 51 15.19 -16.66 9.07
CA ASP A 51 14.58 -17.64 8.16
C ASP A 51 13.08 -17.76 8.43
N SER A 52 12.70 -17.82 9.72
CA SER A 52 11.30 -17.83 10.15
C SER A 52 10.54 -16.53 9.88
N LEU A 53 11.22 -15.40 9.71
CA LEU A 53 10.59 -14.11 9.42
C LEU A 53 10.31 -13.92 7.92
N VAL A 54 11.13 -14.53 7.06
CA VAL A 54 11.08 -14.35 5.60
C VAL A 54 10.26 -15.45 4.91
N LYS A 55 10.17 -16.65 5.51
CA LYS A 55 9.37 -17.78 5.01
C LYS A 55 7.91 -17.69 5.45
#